data_AF-A0A2K3LR40-F1
#
_entry.id   AF-A0A2K3LR40-F1
#
_cell.length_a   1.000
_cell.length_b   1.000
_cell.length_c   1.000
_cell.angle_alpha   90.00
_cell.angle_beta   90.00
_cell.angle_gamma   90.00
#
_symmetry.space_group_name_H-M   'P 1'
#
loop_
_entity.id
_entity.type
_entity.pdbx_description
1 polymer ?
#
loop_
_entity_poly.entity_id
_entity_poly.type
_entity_poly.pdbx_seq_one_letter_code
_entity_poly.pdbx_strand_id
1 'polypeptide(L)'
;GLKGGRRMLTLDTVSTQPVRDDSNCGYRVIALDSRNDKNDFEAIKVDMINELRLHMDDYLKLYEGEERLAYIREALLPPKRKSRHGVALMEKCPPADPSSQIFCLGYIPSHYVYVKLKDGCPIPPTCGQWKKHCKAEAVAWESNFLDRQTKFDELMKEERGDNKMNIKFGSKFDPIEL
;
A
#
# COMPACT_ATOMS: atom_id res chain seq x y z
N GLY A 1 -23.76 14.31 12.36
CA GLY A 1 -22.41 14.39 12.93
C GLY A 1 -21.84 12.99 13.05
N LEU A 2 -20.82 12.66 12.25
CA LEU A 2 -20.18 11.35 12.24
C LEU A 2 -19.23 11.24 13.45
N LYS A 3 -19.64 10.49 14.48
CA LYS A 3 -18.79 10.15 15.63
C LYS A 3 -18.29 8.72 15.50
N GLY A 4 -16.99 8.54 15.74
CA GLY A 4 -16.40 7.28 16.17
C GLY A 4 -15.80 6.42 15.05
N GLY A 5 -14.47 6.30 15.05
CA GLY A 5 -13.73 5.36 14.20
C GLY A 5 -13.05 6.02 13.02
N ARG A 6 -11.87 6.63 13.26
CA ARG A 6 -10.79 6.88 12.28
C ARG A 6 -9.71 7.75 12.94
N ARG A 7 -8.91 7.21 13.87
CA ARG A 7 -7.67 7.88 14.32
C ARG A 7 -6.54 6.89 14.63
N MET A 8 -6.28 5.95 13.72
CA MET A 8 -5.07 5.12 13.81
C MET A 8 -3.86 5.76 13.10
N LEU A 9 -4.12 6.61 12.10
CA LEU A 9 -3.13 7.50 11.51
C LEU A 9 -3.47 8.92 11.94
N THR A 10 -3.00 9.34 13.11
CA THR A 10 -3.02 10.76 13.42
C THR A 10 -2.06 11.48 12.47
N LEU A 11 -2.32 12.76 12.17
CA LEU A 11 -1.37 13.60 11.41
C LEU A 11 0.04 13.61 12.03
N ASP A 12 0.15 13.18 13.28
CA ASP A 12 1.39 13.12 14.04
C ASP A 12 2.24 11.89 13.73
N THR A 13 1.73 10.88 13.02
CA THR A 13 2.49 9.65 12.67
C THR A 13 2.82 9.52 11.18
N VAL A 14 2.14 10.27 10.32
CA VAL A 14 2.34 10.24 8.87
C VAL A 14 2.31 11.63 8.27
N SER A 15 3.04 11.84 7.18
CA SER A 15 2.94 13.04 6.35
C SER A 15 2.44 12.65 4.96
N THR A 16 1.70 13.54 4.30
CA THR A 16 1.17 13.30 2.96
C THR A 16 1.73 14.31 1.97
N GLN A 17 1.98 13.86 0.74
CA GLN A 17 2.35 14.76 -0.35
C GLN A 17 1.29 14.70 -1.47
N PRO A 18 0.75 15.86 -1.89
CA PRO A 18 -0.31 15.89 -2.90
C PRO A 18 0.25 15.64 -4.30
N VAL A 19 -0.39 14.74 -5.03
CA VAL A 19 -0.21 14.53 -6.46
C VAL A 19 -1.43 15.04 -7.22
N ARG A 20 -1.31 15.20 -8.55
CA ARG A 20 -2.45 15.61 -9.38
C ARG A 20 -3.54 14.54 -9.31
N ASP A 21 -4.79 14.97 -9.18
CA ASP A 21 -5.94 14.09 -9.23
C ASP A 21 -6.30 13.75 -10.68
N ASP A 22 -5.59 12.76 -11.22
CA ASP A 22 -5.80 12.22 -12.55
C ASP A 22 -5.71 10.70 -12.53
N SER A 23 -5.99 10.08 -13.68
CA SER A 23 -5.84 8.63 -13.86
C SER A 23 -4.40 8.11 -13.71
N ASN A 24 -3.41 9.00 -13.50
CA ASN A 24 -2.01 8.65 -13.29
C ASN A 24 -1.53 8.91 -11.86
N CYS A 25 -2.40 9.31 -10.92
CA CYS A 25 -2.03 9.66 -9.56
C CYS A 25 -1.17 8.58 -8.87
N GLY A 26 -1.48 7.29 -9.05
CA GLY A 26 -0.65 6.19 -8.54
C GLY A 26 0.79 6.20 -9.08
N TYR A 27 0.98 6.36 -10.40
CA TYR A 27 2.31 6.45 -11.02
C TYR A 27 3.06 7.70 -10.57
N ARG A 28 2.35 8.81 -10.37
CA ARG A 28 2.94 10.07 -9.86
C ARG A 28 3.46 9.91 -8.44
N VAL A 29 2.77 9.13 -7.60
CA VAL A 29 3.24 8.83 -6.24
C VAL A 29 4.51 7.99 -6.28
N ILE A 30 4.58 6.99 -7.16
CA ILE A 30 5.80 6.17 -7.33
C ILE A 30 6.96 7.03 -7.87
N ALA A 31 6.71 7.91 -8.84
CA ALA A 31 7.73 8.80 -9.40
C ALA A 31 8.25 9.80 -8.35
N LEU A 32 7.36 10.31 -7.50
CA LEU A 32 7.72 11.19 -6.39
C LEU A 32 8.63 10.50 -5.37
N ASP A 33 8.36 9.24 -5.04
CA ASP A 33 9.19 8.49 -4.08
C ASP A 33 10.53 8.04 -4.67
N SER A 34 10.49 7.44 -5.87
CA SER A 34 11.67 6.80 -6.48
C SER A 34 12.60 7.76 -7.21
N ARG A 35 12.07 8.86 -7.76
CA ARG A 35 12.80 9.81 -8.61
C ARG A 35 12.78 11.24 -8.07
N ASN A 36 12.08 11.49 -6.95
CA ASN A 36 11.87 12.82 -6.39
C ASN A 36 11.21 13.81 -7.38
N ASP A 37 10.50 13.30 -8.39
CA ASP A 37 9.73 14.10 -9.35
C ASP A 37 8.44 13.37 -9.77
N LYS A 38 7.30 13.91 -9.34
CA LYS A 38 5.97 13.38 -9.69
C LYS A 38 5.61 13.53 -11.18
N ASN A 39 6.38 14.30 -11.95
CA ASN A 39 6.18 14.47 -13.39
C ASN A 39 6.88 13.39 -14.22
N ASP A 40 7.76 12.59 -13.63
CA ASP A 40 8.42 11.45 -14.28
C ASP A 40 7.54 10.19 -14.34
N PHE A 41 6.23 10.33 -14.19
CA PHE A 41 5.29 9.21 -14.12
C PHE A 41 5.23 8.40 -15.44
N GLU A 42 5.50 9.01 -16.60
CA GLU A 42 5.64 8.27 -17.85
C GLU A 42 6.85 7.33 -17.84
N ALA A 43 7.96 7.74 -17.21
CA ALA A 43 9.14 6.90 -17.09
C ALA A 43 8.85 5.67 -16.20
N ILE A 44 8.08 5.84 -15.12
CA ILE A 44 7.60 4.70 -14.30
C ILE A 44 6.81 3.70 -15.14
N LYS A 45 5.92 4.16 -16.04
CA LYS A 45 5.17 3.27 -16.93
C LYS A 45 6.10 2.51 -17.88
N VAL A 46 7.13 3.17 -18.42
CA VAL A 46 8.14 2.52 -19.29
C VAL A 46 8.91 1.45 -18.51
N ASP A 47 9.32 1.75 -17.28
CA ASP A 47 10.03 0.78 -16.43
C ASP A 47 9.15 -0.45 -16.16
N MET A 48 7.86 -0.24 -15.84
CA MET A 48 6.89 -1.34 -15.63
C MET A 48 6.68 -2.19 -16.89
N ILE A 49 6.64 -1.59 -18.07
CA ILE A 49 6.55 -2.34 -19.33
C ILE A 49 7.81 -3.20 -19.54
N ASN A 50 8.98 -2.66 -19.24
CA ASN A 50 10.23 -3.40 -19.36
C ASN A 50 10.28 -4.56 -18.36
N GLU A 51 9.87 -4.33 -17.11
CA GLU A 51 9.76 -5.35 -16.06
C GLU A 51 8.83 -6.50 -16.49
N LEU A 52 7.62 -6.16 -16.96
CA LEU A 52 6.65 -7.16 -17.47
C LEU A 52 7.23 -7.97 -18.64
N ARG A 53 8.03 -7.34 -19.51
CA ARG A 53 8.65 -8.00 -20.66
C ARG A 53 9.79 -8.94 -20.23
N LEU A 54 10.60 -8.52 -19.25
CA LEU A 54 11.74 -9.29 -18.76
C LEU A 54 11.30 -10.49 -17.92
N HIS A 55 10.20 -10.35 -17.17
CA HIS A 55 9.69 -11.37 -16.25
C HIS A 55 8.32 -11.91 -16.68
N MET A 56 8.07 -11.98 -17.99
CA MET A 56 6.76 -12.32 -18.56
C MET A 56 6.19 -13.64 -18.02
N ASP A 57 7.02 -14.67 -17.89
CA ASP A 57 6.60 -15.98 -17.42
C ASP A 57 6.14 -15.96 -15.95
N ASP A 58 6.83 -15.19 -15.09
CA ASP A 58 6.45 -14.98 -13.68
C ASP A 58 5.07 -14.31 -13.61
N TYR A 59 4.85 -13.27 -14.42
CA TYR A 59 3.59 -12.54 -14.45
C TYR A 59 2.44 -13.32 -15.09
N LEU A 60 2.72 -14.15 -16.10
CA LEU A 60 1.73 -15.03 -16.71
C LEU A 60 1.21 -16.03 -15.69
N LYS A 61 2.11 -16.60 -14.87
CA LYS A 61 1.76 -17.49 -13.77
C LYS A 61 0.98 -16.77 -12.66
N LEU A 62 1.34 -15.52 -12.35
CA LEU A 62 0.68 -14.74 -11.30
C LEU A 62 -0.74 -14.32 -11.67
N TYR A 63 -0.95 -13.93 -12.93
CA TYR A 63 -2.25 -13.42 -13.40
C TYR A 63 -3.12 -14.48 -14.08
N GLU A 64 -2.58 -15.69 -14.25
CA GLU A 64 -3.28 -16.87 -14.76
C GLU A 64 -3.95 -16.63 -16.12
N GLY A 65 -3.32 -15.86 -17.01
CA GLY A 65 -3.84 -15.67 -18.37
C GLY A 65 -3.18 -14.57 -19.19
N GLU A 66 -2.93 -14.85 -20.47
CA GLU A 66 -2.36 -13.91 -21.43
C GLU A 66 -3.25 -12.69 -21.64
N GLU A 67 -4.59 -12.87 -21.64
CA GLU A 67 -5.54 -11.77 -21.82
C GLU A 67 -5.40 -10.71 -20.72
N ARG A 68 -5.26 -11.15 -19.47
CA ARG A 68 -5.11 -10.25 -18.32
C ARG A 68 -3.77 -9.53 -18.36
N LEU A 69 -2.70 -10.24 -18.74
CA LEU A 69 -1.38 -9.65 -18.89
C LEU A 69 -1.35 -8.62 -20.04
N ALA A 70 -2.00 -8.92 -21.16
CA ALA A 70 -2.16 -7.99 -22.27
C ALA A 70 -2.95 -6.74 -21.84
N TYR A 71 -4.07 -6.90 -21.14
CA TYR A 71 -4.84 -5.78 -20.59
C TYR A 71 -3.98 -4.84 -19.73
N ILE A 72 -3.16 -5.41 -18.82
CA ILE A 72 -2.25 -4.64 -17.97
C ILE A 72 -1.20 -3.91 -18.81
N ARG A 73 -0.57 -4.60 -19.77
CA ARG A 73 0.45 -4.01 -20.64
C ARG A 73 -0.12 -2.86 -21.47
N GLU A 74 -1.29 -3.03 -22.09
CA GLU A 74 -1.94 -1.99 -22.89
C GLU A 74 -2.34 -0.78 -22.03
N ALA A 75 -2.74 -0.98 -20.77
CA ALA A 75 -3.03 0.12 -19.83
C ALA A 75 -1.78 0.95 -19.46
N LEU A 76 -0.58 0.34 -19.54
CA LEU A 76 0.69 1.02 -19.28
C LEU A 76 1.20 1.81 -20.48
N LEU A 77 0.86 1.41 -21.71
CA LEU A 77 1.37 2.05 -22.93
C LEU A 77 1.04 3.56 -22.94
N PRO A 78 2.00 4.42 -23.29
CA PRO A 78 1.73 5.84 -23.45
C PRO A 78 0.76 6.05 -24.63
N PRO A 79 -0.10 7.09 -24.58
CA PRO A 79 -0.78 7.57 -25.77
C PRO A 79 0.28 7.92 -26.83
N LYS A 80 0.12 7.42 -28.07
CA LYS A 80 1.12 7.49 -29.16
C LYS A 80 1.85 8.85 -29.23
N ARG A 81 3.02 8.97 -28.59
CA ARG A 81 4.00 10.04 -28.77
C ARG A 81 5.41 9.44 -28.70
N LYS A 82 6.32 10.01 -29.47
CA LYS A 82 7.67 9.47 -29.69
C LYS A 82 8.62 9.79 -28.53
N SER A 83 9.58 8.89 -28.31
CA SER A 83 10.87 9.07 -27.61
C SER A 83 10.82 9.12 -26.08
N ARG A 84 11.88 8.80 -25.31
CA ARG A 84 13.30 8.46 -25.57
C ARG A 84 13.85 7.73 -24.32
N HIS A 85 14.70 6.71 -24.53
CA HIS A 85 15.55 6.01 -23.54
C HIS A 85 14.86 5.26 -22.39
N GLY A 86 14.99 3.93 -22.41
CA GLY A 86 14.66 3.06 -21.28
C GLY A 86 15.86 2.91 -20.36
N VAL A 87 15.63 3.09 -19.06
CA VAL A 87 16.52 2.62 -17.99
C VAL A 87 15.79 1.47 -17.32
N ALA A 88 16.47 0.36 -17.09
CA ALA A 88 15.90 -0.75 -16.33
C ALA A 88 15.85 -0.36 -14.84
N LEU A 89 14.74 -0.66 -14.17
CA LEU A 89 14.72 -0.75 -12.71
C LEU A 89 15.65 -1.92 -12.35
N MET A 90 16.91 -1.62 -12.02
CA MET A 90 17.80 -2.62 -11.43
C MET A 90 17.19 -3.07 -10.11
N GLU A 91 17.24 -4.38 -9.86
CA GLU A 91 17.07 -4.98 -8.55
C GLU A 91 17.89 -4.20 -7.52
N LYS A 92 17.25 -3.31 -6.77
CA LYS A 92 17.86 -2.75 -5.57
C LYS A 92 17.77 -3.86 -4.53
N CYS A 93 18.90 -4.51 -4.23
CA CYS A 93 19.07 -5.16 -2.94
C CYS A 93 18.60 -4.18 -1.86
N PRO A 94 17.73 -4.58 -0.92
CA PRO A 94 17.34 -3.71 0.17
C PRO A 94 18.60 -3.21 0.90
N PRO A 95 18.72 -1.90 1.19
CA PRO A 95 19.76 -1.40 2.09
C PRO A 95 19.67 -2.12 3.45
N ALA A 96 20.77 -2.11 4.20
CA ALA A 96 20.85 -2.74 5.53
C ALA A 96 19.82 -2.20 6.54
N ASP A 97 19.21 -1.04 6.27
CA ASP A 97 18.11 -0.49 7.06
C ASP A 97 16.75 -0.70 6.35
N PRO A 98 15.92 -1.65 6.80
CA PRO A 98 14.61 -1.92 6.23
C PRO A 98 13.57 -0.83 6.55
N SER A 99 13.82 0.04 7.54
CA SER A 99 12.91 1.13 7.89
C SER A 99 12.90 2.25 6.84
N SER A 100 14.04 2.45 6.16
CA SER A 100 14.24 3.47 5.13
C SER A 100 13.57 3.17 3.77
N GLN A 101 12.95 2.00 3.58
CA GLN A 101 12.43 1.56 2.27
C GLN A 101 10.91 1.34 2.23
N ILE A 102 10.17 1.72 3.28
CA ILE A 102 8.72 1.56 3.28
C ILE A 102 8.05 2.65 2.45
N PHE A 103 7.50 2.26 1.31
CA PHE A 103 6.62 3.08 0.48
C PHE A 103 5.16 2.81 0.81
N CYS A 104 4.39 3.84 1.15
CA CYS A 104 2.96 3.71 1.47
C CYS A 104 2.09 4.52 0.50
N LEU A 105 1.08 3.83 -0.06
CA LEU A 105 0.03 4.42 -0.89
C LEU A 105 -1.25 4.55 -0.06
N GLY A 106 -1.75 5.78 0.06
CA GLY A 106 -3.09 6.02 0.57
C GLY A 106 -4.10 5.96 -0.57
N TYR A 107 -5.12 5.11 -0.47
CA TYR A 107 -6.26 5.13 -1.38
C TYR A 107 -7.43 5.89 -0.76
N ILE A 108 -7.87 6.94 -1.43
CA ILE A 108 -9.14 7.63 -1.18
C ILE A 108 -10.02 7.44 -2.44
N PRO A 109 -11.35 7.65 -2.39
CA PRO A 109 -12.21 7.38 -3.54
C PRO A 109 -11.64 7.96 -4.84
N SER A 110 -11.35 7.09 -5.80
CA SER A 110 -10.76 7.40 -7.12
C SER A 110 -9.39 8.10 -7.14
N HIS A 111 -8.66 8.20 -6.01
CA HIS A 111 -7.37 8.91 -5.97
C HIS A 111 -6.33 8.23 -5.06
N TYR A 112 -5.06 8.28 -5.47
CA TYR A 112 -3.92 7.80 -4.68
C TYR A 112 -3.08 8.97 -4.17
N VAL A 113 -2.69 8.90 -2.90
CA VAL A 113 -1.79 9.88 -2.26
C VAL A 113 -0.52 9.20 -1.74
N TYR A 114 0.59 9.95 -1.75
CA TYR A 114 1.80 9.51 -1.09
C TYR A 114 1.65 9.66 0.42
N VAL A 115 1.90 8.58 1.16
CA VAL A 115 1.92 8.58 2.62
C VAL A 115 3.34 8.26 3.05
N LYS A 116 4.02 9.23 3.65
CA LYS A 116 5.32 9.03 4.27
C LYS A 116 5.12 8.71 5.75
N LEU A 117 5.47 7.49 6.14
CA LEU A 117 5.47 7.08 7.54
C LEU A 117 6.62 7.77 8.27
N LYS A 118 6.38 8.19 9.52
CA LYS A 118 7.48 8.54 10.42
C LYS A 118 8.18 7.27 10.92
N ASP A 119 9.43 7.42 11.34
CA ASP A 119 10.22 6.33 11.90
C ASP A 119 9.53 5.69 13.10
N GLY A 120 9.58 4.35 13.17
CA GLY A 120 8.94 3.59 14.25
C GLY A 120 7.40 3.62 14.25
N CYS A 121 6.76 4.10 13.19
CA CYS A 121 5.30 4.07 13.04
C CYS A 121 4.81 2.60 13.03
N PRO A 122 3.81 2.22 13.83
CA PRO A 122 3.21 0.88 13.77
C PRO A 122 2.69 0.60 12.35
N ILE A 123 2.82 -0.65 11.89
CA ILE A 123 2.37 -1.09 10.56
C ILE A 123 1.57 -2.38 10.69
N PRO A 124 0.51 -2.58 9.89
CA PRO A 124 -0.32 -3.77 9.99
C PRO A 124 0.46 -5.05 9.62
N PRO A 125 0.04 -6.21 10.13
CA PRO A 125 0.59 -7.50 9.72
C PRO A 125 0.50 -7.72 8.21
N THR A 126 1.48 -8.44 7.66
CA THR A 126 1.53 -8.79 6.24
C THR A 126 0.30 -9.58 5.81
N CYS A 127 -0.31 -9.18 4.69
CA CYS A 127 -1.51 -9.86 4.19
C CYS A 127 -1.21 -11.28 3.67
N GLY A 128 -2.19 -12.18 3.77
CA GLY A 128 -2.01 -13.59 3.38
C GLY A 128 -1.68 -13.80 1.89
N GLN A 129 -2.12 -12.89 1.01
CA GLN A 129 -1.79 -12.96 -0.42
C GLN A 129 -0.30 -12.73 -0.67
N TRP A 130 0.33 -11.81 0.06
CA TRP A 130 1.78 -11.66 -0.02
C TRP A 130 2.47 -12.95 0.42
N LYS A 131 2.08 -13.54 1.55
CA LYS A 131 2.68 -14.80 2.05
C LYS A 131 2.57 -15.96 1.06
N LYS A 132 1.48 -16.01 0.28
CA LYS A 132 1.24 -17.03 -0.74
C LYS A 132 2.11 -16.86 -1.99
N HIS A 133 2.40 -15.61 -2.38
CA HIS A 133 3.03 -15.28 -3.66
C HIS A 133 4.43 -14.67 -3.52
N CYS A 134 4.95 -14.53 -2.31
CA CYS A 134 6.28 -13.99 -2.02
C CYS A 134 7.37 -14.90 -2.61
N LYS A 135 8.38 -14.29 -3.24
CA LYS A 135 9.58 -15.00 -3.71
C LYS A 135 10.42 -15.44 -2.50
N ALA A 136 11.18 -16.54 -2.65
CA ALA A 136 11.95 -17.12 -1.56
C ALA A 136 12.94 -16.12 -0.94
N GLU A 137 13.52 -15.25 -1.76
CA GLU A 137 14.48 -14.21 -1.39
C GLU A 137 13.85 -13.10 -0.54
N ALA A 138 12.53 -12.89 -0.64
CA ALA A 138 11.80 -11.84 0.06
C ALA A 138 11.12 -12.33 1.35
N VAL A 139 11.17 -13.63 1.67
CA VAL A 139 10.60 -14.18 2.92
C VAL A 139 11.21 -13.54 4.15
N ALA A 140 12.53 -13.32 4.15
CA ALA A 140 13.25 -12.69 5.26
C ALA A 140 12.86 -11.21 5.48
N TRP A 141 12.13 -10.59 4.55
CA TRP A 141 11.71 -9.19 4.71
C TRP A 141 10.62 -9.05 5.77
N GLU A 142 9.81 -10.09 6.01
CA GLU A 142 8.76 -10.03 7.03
C GLU A 142 9.33 -9.83 8.44
N SER A 143 10.45 -10.50 8.76
CA SER A 143 11.10 -10.37 10.07
C SER A 143 11.59 -8.96 10.38
N ASN A 144 11.90 -8.16 9.36
CA ASN A 144 12.37 -6.79 9.50
C ASN A 144 11.30 -5.83 10.06
N PHE A 145 10.05 -6.26 10.10
CA PHE A 145 8.90 -5.43 10.44
C PHE A 145 8.10 -5.96 11.65
N LEU A 146 8.53 -7.07 12.27
CA LEU A 146 7.80 -7.74 13.34
C LEU A 146 7.61 -6.86 14.59
N ASP A 147 8.60 -6.04 14.93
CA ASP A 147 8.53 -5.08 16.03
C ASP A 147 7.39 -4.07 15.82
N ARG A 148 7.31 -3.49 14.61
CA ARG A 148 6.28 -2.50 14.25
C ARG A 148 4.91 -3.14 14.06
N GLN A 149 4.85 -4.40 13.63
CA GLN A 149 3.62 -5.20 13.55
C GLN A 149 3.08 -5.55 14.94
N THR A 150 3.96 -5.94 15.87
CA THR A 150 3.59 -6.22 17.25
C THR A 150 2.99 -4.97 17.91
N LYS A 151 3.65 -3.83 17.75
CA LYS A 151 3.14 -2.53 18.23
C LYS A 151 1.79 -2.16 17.62
N PHE A 152 1.56 -2.47 16.34
CA PHE A 152 0.26 -2.28 15.71
C PHE A 152 -0.81 -3.15 16.37
N ASP A 153 -0.53 -4.43 16.60
CA ASP A 153 -1.47 -5.34 17.23
C ASP A 153 -1.78 -4.97 18.68
N GLU A 154 -0.80 -4.47 19.43
CA GLU A 154 -0.99 -3.91 20.78
C GLU A 154 -1.97 -2.74 20.76
N LEU A 155 -1.75 -1.76 19.88
CA LEU A 155 -2.67 -0.63 19.70
C LEU A 155 -4.08 -1.09 19.32
N MET A 156 -4.21 -2.09 18.45
CA MET A 156 -5.51 -2.63 18.05
C MET A 156 -6.23 -3.40 19.17
N LYS A 157 -5.51 -3.91 20.17
CA LYS A 157 -6.09 -4.52 21.37
C LYS A 157 -6.57 -3.45 22.35
N GLU A 158 -5.80 -2.38 22.53
CA GLU A 158 -6.16 -1.23 23.35
C GLU A 158 -7.44 -0.54 22.83
N GLU A 159 -7.53 -0.26 21.53
CA GLU A 159 -8.73 0.36 20.93
C GLU A 159 -10.00 -0.50 21.09
N ARG A 160 -9.88 -1.83 21.18
CA ARG A 160 -11.02 -2.74 21.43
C ARG A 160 -11.33 -2.88 22.93
N GLY A 161 -10.34 -2.68 23.79
CA GLY A 161 -10.47 -2.78 25.25
C GLY A 161 -11.35 -1.69 25.87
N ASP A 162 -11.43 -0.52 25.24
CA ASP A 162 -12.22 0.62 25.73
C ASP A 162 -13.74 0.49 25.52
N ASN A 163 -14.21 -0.52 24.78
CA ASN A 163 -15.65 -0.75 24.55
C ASN A 163 -16.32 -1.62 25.64
N LYS A 164 -15.65 -1.88 26.77
CA LYS A 164 -16.16 -2.78 27.81
C LYS A 164 -16.29 -2.12 29.19
N MET A 165 -16.99 -0.99 29.29
CA MET A 165 -17.60 -0.58 30.57
C MET A 165 -18.91 0.19 30.38
N ASN A 166 -19.89 -0.24 31.19
CA ASN A 166 -21.21 0.34 31.45
C ASN A 166 -22.40 -0.14 30.60
N ILE A 167 -22.70 -1.43 30.66
CA ILE A 167 -24.10 -1.85 30.84
C ILE A 167 -24.19 -2.53 32.21
N LYS A 168 -24.58 -1.74 33.22
CA LYS A 168 -25.09 -2.30 34.47
C LYS A 168 -26.39 -3.02 34.13
N PHE A 169 -26.41 -4.33 34.33
CA PHE A 169 -27.62 -5.15 34.23
C PHE A 169 -28.56 -4.77 35.38
N GLY A 170 -29.41 -3.77 35.15
CA GLY A 170 -30.54 -3.45 36.00
C GLY A 170 -31.75 -4.24 35.53
N SER A 171 -32.07 -5.32 36.25
CA SER A 171 -33.30 -6.07 36.10
C SER A 171 -34.50 -5.22 36.51
N LYS A 172 -35.51 -5.08 35.63
CA LYS A 172 -36.96 -5.23 35.90
C LYS A 172 -37.79 -5.07 34.62
N PHE A 173 -38.79 -5.93 34.51
CA PHE A 173 -39.76 -6.10 33.42
C PHE A 173 -40.67 -4.88 33.23
N ASP A 174 -41.26 -4.74 32.03
CA ASP A 174 -42.72 -4.79 31.85
C ASP A 174 -43.07 -5.27 30.41
N PRO A 175 -44.14 -6.07 30.20
CA PRO A 175 -44.52 -6.59 28.89
C PRO A 175 -45.29 -5.57 28.05
N ILE A 176 -45.05 -5.55 26.74
CA ILE A 176 -45.82 -4.77 25.77
C ILE A 176 -47.08 -5.58 25.40
N GLU A 177 -48.27 -5.05 25.70
CA GLU A 177 -49.53 -5.53 25.12
C GLU A 177 -49.58 -5.22 23.62
N LEU A 178 -50.06 -6.19 22.84
CA LEU A 178 -50.21 -6.16 21.37
C LEU A 178 -51.27 -5.17 20.89
#